data_AF-A0AAR2KLH2-F1
#
_entry.id   AF-A0AAR2KLH2-F1
#
_cell.length_a   1.000
_cell.length_b   1.000
_cell.length_c   1.000
_cell.angle_alpha   90.00
_cell.angle_beta   90.00
_cell.angle_gamma   90.00
#
_symmetry.space_group_name_H-M   'P 1'
#
loop_
_entity.id
_entity.type
_entity.pdbx_description
1 polymer ?
#
loop_
_entity_poly.entity_id
_entity_poly.type
_entity_poly.pdbx_seq_one_letter_code
_entity_poly.pdbx_strand_id
1 'polypeptide(L)'
;MVLDTVFKILTVKHLASLLQLFGCSGAAQVKTGRDMKGQFLSANLSFAVGVMSAMYLCMGVSGAHLNPAVSLSFCVLGDLPWKKLLPYSLSQVLGAYLASAVVFVMYYDAIMNYGGGVLTVFGPNETASIFATYPTEGVSLQTNIFDQVVGTATLLLCILPLNDKRNRPAPEALLPPIVATVVLGIAMSMSSNCGGAINPARDLGPRLFTLTAGWGVEVFTFKWSKSCQTKCFDYFFWVPLVAPLVGAVLGSFFYQVFIQWHLPELEPENNGQTQLTESTDEEPLEEKEAQGSPSGICKKAPEGLSDHEKQNSLV
;
A
#
# COMPACT_ATOMS: atom_id res chain seq x y z
N MET A 1 -17.91 -15.96 20.15
CA MET A 1 -17.88 -14.57 19.64
C MET A 1 -16.48 -13.94 19.64
N VAL A 2 -15.81 -13.72 20.79
CA VAL A 2 -14.45 -13.11 20.80
C VAL A 2 -13.41 -14.00 20.11
N LEU A 3 -13.43 -15.33 20.34
CA LEU A 3 -12.54 -16.27 19.66
C LEU A 3 -12.80 -16.35 18.15
N ASP A 4 -14.05 -16.34 17.69
CA ASP A 4 -14.37 -16.36 16.25
C ASP A 4 -13.90 -15.11 15.52
N THR A 5 -14.06 -13.95 16.14
CA THR A 5 -13.56 -12.69 15.60
C THR A 5 -12.04 -12.71 15.54
N VAL A 6 -11.37 -13.17 16.59
CA VAL A 6 -9.90 -13.32 16.60
C VAL A 6 -9.44 -14.34 15.54
N PHE A 7 -10.11 -15.48 15.41
CA PHE A 7 -9.76 -16.52 14.45
C PHE A 7 -9.96 -16.06 13.00
N LYS A 8 -11.12 -15.49 12.65
CA LYS A 8 -11.37 -14.92 11.31
C LYS A 8 -10.35 -13.81 10.97
N ILE A 9 -10.05 -12.95 11.93
CA ILE A 9 -9.05 -11.90 11.78
C ILE A 9 -7.64 -12.47 11.56
N LEU A 10 -7.26 -13.54 12.25
CA LEU A 10 -5.95 -14.20 12.07
C LEU A 10 -5.87 -14.94 10.72
N THR A 11 -6.93 -15.65 10.33
CA THR A 11 -6.96 -16.46 9.10
C THR A 11 -6.89 -15.60 7.84
N VAL A 12 -7.65 -14.50 7.79
CA VAL A 12 -7.65 -13.57 6.63
C VAL A 12 -6.35 -12.77 6.55
N LYS A 13 -5.73 -12.45 7.69
CA LYS A 13 -4.44 -11.74 7.70
C LYS A 13 -3.28 -12.61 7.22
N HIS A 14 -3.29 -13.91 7.51
CA HIS A 14 -2.32 -14.82 6.91
C HIS A 14 -2.42 -14.78 5.39
N LEU A 15 -3.63 -14.83 4.84
CA LEU A 15 -3.86 -14.73 3.39
C LEU A 15 -3.39 -13.40 2.79
N ALA A 16 -3.60 -12.29 3.49
CA ALA A 16 -3.23 -10.98 2.93
C ALA A 16 -1.72 -10.76 2.90
N SER A 17 -1.00 -11.30 3.89
CA SER A 17 0.46 -11.32 3.87
C SER A 17 1.03 -12.40 2.94
N LEU A 18 0.21 -13.34 2.41
CA LEU A 18 0.61 -14.19 1.27
C LEU A 18 0.86 -13.37 0.01
N LEU A 19 0.35 -12.14 -0.11
CA LEU A 19 0.58 -11.32 -1.30
C LEU A 19 1.93 -10.61 -1.32
N GLN A 20 2.73 -10.80 -0.25
CA GLN A 20 4.18 -10.72 -0.31
C GLN A 20 4.76 -11.62 -1.42
N LEU A 21 4.01 -12.65 -1.86
CA LEU A 21 4.30 -13.49 -3.01
C LEU A 21 4.57 -12.68 -4.27
N PHE A 22 3.78 -11.64 -4.57
CA PHE A 22 4.03 -10.81 -5.76
C PHE A 22 5.39 -10.10 -5.67
N GLY A 23 5.68 -9.50 -4.51
CA GLY A 23 6.95 -8.80 -4.28
C GLY A 23 8.17 -9.73 -4.36
N CYS A 24 8.16 -10.83 -3.62
CA CYS A 24 9.26 -11.80 -3.62
C CYS A 24 9.38 -12.53 -4.98
N SER A 25 8.26 -12.81 -5.67
CA SER A 25 8.31 -13.39 -7.03
C SER A 25 8.89 -12.41 -8.04
N GLY A 26 8.53 -11.12 -7.96
CA GLY A 26 9.12 -10.09 -8.80
C GLY A 26 10.64 -9.99 -8.57
N ALA A 27 11.07 -10.01 -7.31
CA ALA A 27 12.50 -10.04 -6.96
C ALA A 27 13.20 -11.32 -7.46
N ALA A 28 12.57 -12.48 -7.30
CA ALA A 28 13.09 -13.76 -7.79
C ALA A 28 13.25 -13.75 -9.32
N GLN A 29 12.26 -13.24 -10.05
CA GLN A 29 12.27 -13.14 -11.50
C GLN A 29 13.41 -12.24 -12.00
N VAL A 30 13.60 -11.07 -11.38
CA VAL A 30 14.68 -10.15 -11.71
C VAL A 30 16.04 -10.82 -11.44
N LYS A 31 16.22 -11.35 -10.23
CA LYS A 31 17.49 -11.91 -9.76
C LYS A 31 17.91 -13.14 -10.56
N THR A 32 17.06 -14.17 -10.57
CA THR A 32 17.36 -15.45 -11.24
C THR A 32 17.38 -15.31 -12.75
N GLY A 33 16.60 -14.37 -13.30
CA GLY A 33 16.61 -14.01 -14.72
C GLY A 33 17.81 -13.15 -15.15
N ARG A 34 18.72 -12.77 -14.24
CA ARG A 34 19.88 -11.89 -14.51
C ARG A 34 19.46 -10.61 -15.23
N ASP A 35 18.39 -10.00 -14.74
CA ASP A 35 17.79 -8.78 -15.28
C ASP A 35 17.22 -8.89 -16.72
N MET A 36 17.23 -10.09 -17.33
CA MET A 36 16.69 -10.33 -18.68
C MET A 36 15.17 -10.53 -18.70
N LYS A 37 14.57 -10.82 -17.54
CA LYS A 37 13.11 -11.06 -17.36
C LYS A 37 12.45 -10.03 -16.44
N GLY A 38 13.18 -8.99 -16.05
CA GLY A 38 12.71 -7.93 -15.19
C GLY A 38 13.85 -7.00 -14.80
N GLN A 39 13.50 -5.83 -14.28
CA GLN A 39 14.42 -4.83 -13.75
C GLN A 39 13.95 -4.36 -12.37
N PHE A 40 14.74 -3.51 -11.71
CA PHE A 40 14.38 -2.91 -10.41
C PHE A 40 12.96 -2.33 -10.37
N LEU A 41 12.56 -1.61 -11.43
CA LEU A 41 11.20 -1.08 -11.58
C LEU A 41 10.13 -2.17 -11.56
N SER A 42 10.34 -3.29 -12.27
CA SER A 42 9.37 -4.38 -12.34
C SER A 42 9.20 -5.10 -10.99
N ALA A 43 10.27 -5.21 -10.19
CA ALA A 43 10.17 -5.76 -8.83
C ALA A 43 9.33 -4.84 -7.93
N ASN A 44 9.56 -3.52 -8.00
CA ASN A 44 8.79 -2.53 -7.24
C ASN A 44 7.32 -2.48 -7.66
N LEU A 45 7.04 -2.53 -8.97
CA LEU A 45 5.67 -2.63 -9.50
C LEU A 45 4.96 -3.90 -9.01
N SER A 46 5.65 -5.04 -9.03
CA SER A 46 5.10 -6.31 -8.53
C SER A 46 4.75 -6.19 -7.04
N PHE A 47 5.62 -5.57 -6.24
CA PHE A 47 5.35 -5.27 -4.83
C PHE A 47 4.10 -4.42 -4.64
N ALA A 48 3.98 -3.33 -5.39
CA ALA A 48 2.83 -2.43 -5.31
C ALA A 48 1.51 -3.12 -5.70
N VAL A 49 1.51 -3.92 -6.76
CA VAL A 49 0.34 -4.73 -7.16
C VAL A 49 -0.02 -5.75 -6.08
N GLY A 50 0.98 -6.35 -5.42
CA GLY A 50 0.78 -7.21 -4.26
C GLY A 50 0.09 -6.49 -3.10
N VAL A 51 0.55 -5.29 -2.75
CA VAL A 51 -0.07 -4.44 -1.70
C VAL A 51 -1.51 -4.09 -2.06
N MET A 52 -1.75 -3.62 -3.29
CA MET A 52 -3.10 -3.30 -3.78
C MET A 52 -4.05 -4.48 -3.64
N SER A 53 -3.63 -5.64 -4.14
CA SER A 53 -4.42 -6.88 -4.10
C SER A 53 -4.69 -7.30 -2.65
N ALA A 54 -3.72 -7.12 -1.75
CA ALA A 54 -3.83 -7.50 -0.35
C ALA A 54 -4.85 -6.64 0.36
N MET A 55 -4.83 -5.34 0.08
CA MET A 55 -5.81 -4.42 0.61
C MET A 55 -7.22 -4.79 0.13
N TYR A 56 -7.44 -5.02 -1.16
CA TYR A 56 -8.77 -5.45 -1.64
C TYR A 56 -9.27 -6.74 -0.96
N LEU A 57 -8.40 -7.71 -0.70
CA LEU A 57 -8.80 -8.96 -0.05
C LEU A 57 -9.17 -8.80 1.43
N CYS A 58 -8.51 -7.91 2.17
CA CYS A 58 -8.61 -7.91 3.64
C CYS A 58 -9.06 -6.60 4.29
N MET A 59 -9.29 -5.53 3.51
CA MET A 59 -9.71 -4.22 4.00
C MET A 59 -11.03 -4.32 4.76
N GLY A 60 -12.05 -4.98 4.21
CA GLY A 60 -13.36 -5.16 4.86
C GLY A 60 -13.37 -6.06 6.09
N VAL A 61 -12.29 -6.80 6.38
CA VAL A 61 -12.19 -7.71 7.54
C VAL A 61 -11.30 -7.14 8.64
N SER A 62 -10.16 -6.59 8.26
CA SER A 62 -9.08 -6.26 9.19
C SER A 62 -8.60 -4.80 9.13
N GLY A 63 -9.10 -4.02 8.17
CA GLY A 63 -8.58 -2.69 7.83
C GLY A 63 -7.30 -2.73 6.97
N ALA A 64 -6.82 -3.92 6.59
CA ALA A 64 -5.65 -4.10 5.72
C ALA A 64 -4.38 -3.35 6.17
N HIS A 65 -4.04 -3.37 7.46
CA HIS A 65 -2.83 -2.71 7.95
C HIS A 65 -1.56 -3.26 7.30
N LEU A 66 -1.47 -4.59 7.15
CA LEU A 66 -0.40 -5.34 6.45
C LEU A 66 1.05 -5.05 6.85
N ASN A 67 1.24 -4.21 7.87
CA ASN A 67 2.49 -3.65 8.30
C ASN A 67 2.43 -3.38 9.82
N PRO A 68 3.36 -3.92 10.63
CA PRO A 68 3.45 -3.64 12.05
C PRO A 68 3.61 -2.14 12.37
N ALA A 69 4.31 -1.39 11.52
CA ALA A 69 4.52 0.04 11.69
C ALA A 69 3.21 0.84 11.48
N VAL A 70 2.42 0.49 10.46
CA VAL A 70 1.07 1.04 10.27
C VAL A 70 0.17 0.65 11.45
N SER A 71 0.23 -0.61 11.89
CA SER A 71 -0.57 -1.05 13.05
C SER A 71 -0.23 -0.30 14.34
N LEU A 72 1.05 0.02 14.55
CA LEU A 72 1.51 0.84 15.66
C LEU A 72 1.01 2.28 15.55
N SER A 73 1.12 2.90 14.36
CA SER A 73 0.59 4.24 14.10
C SER A 73 -0.89 4.34 14.48
N PHE A 74 -1.71 3.40 14.02
CA PHE A 74 -3.14 3.37 14.36
C PHE A 74 -3.39 3.13 15.87
N CYS A 75 -2.49 2.44 16.58
CA CYS A 75 -2.58 2.36 18.04
C CYS A 75 -2.29 3.69 18.73
N VAL A 76 -1.26 4.41 18.27
CA VAL A 76 -0.88 5.74 18.78
C VAL A 76 -1.99 6.76 18.54
N LEU A 77 -2.64 6.70 17.38
CA LEU A 77 -3.76 7.57 17.01
C LEU A 77 -5.07 7.22 17.71
N GLY A 78 -5.18 6.03 18.32
CA GLY A 78 -6.38 5.55 19.01
C GLY A 78 -7.35 4.74 18.13
N ASP A 79 -7.04 4.57 16.84
CA ASP A 79 -7.85 3.83 15.87
C ASP A 79 -7.74 2.30 15.99
N LEU A 80 -6.69 1.79 16.64
CA LEU A 80 -6.51 0.37 16.94
C LEU A 80 -6.27 0.15 18.45
N PRO A 81 -7.05 -0.72 19.13
CA PRO A 81 -6.77 -1.08 20.51
C PRO A 81 -5.37 -1.72 20.66
N TRP A 82 -4.56 -1.21 21.59
CA TRP A 82 -3.18 -1.69 21.85
C TRP A 82 -3.05 -3.21 22.03
N LYS A 83 -4.04 -3.86 22.68
CA LYS A 83 -4.07 -5.32 22.86
C LYS A 83 -4.09 -6.11 21.54
N LYS A 84 -4.48 -5.48 20.43
CA LYS A 84 -4.49 -6.08 19.09
C LYS A 84 -3.15 -5.94 18.37
N LEU A 85 -2.27 -5.03 18.78
CA LEU A 85 -1.02 -4.74 18.07
C LEU A 85 -0.17 -6.00 17.87
N LEU A 86 0.16 -6.70 18.96
CA LEU A 86 1.01 -7.90 18.87
C LEU A 86 0.36 -9.03 18.04
N PRO A 87 -0.91 -9.42 18.24
CA PRO A 87 -1.58 -10.38 17.35
C PRO A 87 -1.60 -9.95 15.88
N TYR A 88 -1.79 -8.65 15.59
CA TYR A 88 -1.68 -8.12 14.22
C TYR A 88 -0.28 -8.37 13.66
N SER A 89 0.76 -7.94 14.38
CA SER A 89 2.15 -8.06 13.93
C SER A 89 2.58 -9.51 13.73
N LEU A 90 2.22 -10.41 14.64
CA LEU A 90 2.56 -11.84 14.51
C LEU A 90 1.89 -12.48 13.30
N SER A 91 0.61 -12.17 13.04
CA SER A 91 -0.09 -12.68 11.86
C SER A 91 0.54 -12.18 10.55
N GLN A 92 0.99 -10.93 10.52
CA GLN A 92 1.65 -10.34 9.36
C GLN A 92 3.01 -10.99 9.09
N VAL A 93 3.82 -11.20 10.13
CA VAL A 93 5.13 -11.89 10.04
C VAL A 93 4.94 -13.34 9.58
N LEU A 94 3.98 -14.06 10.15
CA LEU A 94 3.71 -15.45 9.76
C LEU A 94 3.23 -15.56 8.31
N GLY A 95 2.34 -14.68 7.87
CA GLY A 95 1.91 -14.69 6.47
C GLY A 95 3.05 -14.38 5.49
N ALA A 96 3.95 -13.45 5.84
CA ALA A 96 5.12 -13.14 5.00
C ALA A 96 6.14 -14.29 4.98
N TYR A 97 6.31 -15.01 6.09
CA TYR A 97 7.09 -16.25 6.15
C TYR A 97 6.50 -17.31 5.19
N LEU A 98 5.19 -17.57 5.27
CA LEU A 98 4.52 -18.56 4.42
C LEU A 98 4.56 -18.17 2.93
N ALA A 99 4.41 -16.89 2.61
CA ALA A 99 4.56 -16.39 1.25
C ALA A 99 5.96 -16.68 0.69
N SER A 100 6.99 -16.50 1.52
CA SER A 100 8.38 -16.75 1.15
C SER A 100 8.62 -18.23 0.86
N ALA A 101 8.04 -19.12 1.67
CA ALA A 101 8.08 -20.56 1.42
C ALA A 101 7.45 -20.94 0.08
N VAL A 102 6.28 -20.37 -0.24
CA VAL A 102 5.62 -20.61 -1.54
C VAL A 102 6.48 -20.11 -2.70
N VAL A 103 7.04 -18.90 -2.59
CA VAL A 103 7.93 -18.36 -3.65
C VAL A 103 9.18 -19.20 -3.81
N PHE A 104 9.80 -19.66 -2.71
CA PHE A 104 10.96 -20.52 -2.77
C PHE A 104 10.67 -21.83 -3.50
N VAL A 105 9.54 -22.48 -3.22
CA VAL A 105 9.13 -23.70 -3.93
C VAL A 105 8.86 -23.39 -5.41
N MET A 106 8.16 -22.29 -5.70
CA MET A 106 7.83 -21.89 -7.07
C MET A 106 9.06 -21.55 -7.92
N TYR A 107 10.10 -20.97 -7.32
CA TYR A 107 11.36 -20.58 -7.97
C TYR A 107 12.53 -21.52 -7.63
N TYR A 108 12.27 -22.70 -7.06
CA TYR A 108 13.32 -23.56 -6.50
C TYR A 108 14.44 -23.83 -7.52
N ASP A 109 14.08 -24.36 -8.69
CA ASP A 109 15.06 -24.68 -9.73
C ASP A 109 15.79 -23.43 -10.22
N ALA A 110 15.10 -22.30 -10.38
CA ALA A 110 15.71 -21.06 -10.83
C ALA A 110 16.72 -20.50 -9.80
N ILE A 111 16.38 -20.56 -8.51
CA ILE A 111 17.26 -20.14 -7.40
C ILE A 111 18.47 -21.06 -7.32
N MET A 112 18.28 -22.38 -7.37
CA MET A 112 19.37 -23.35 -7.30
C MET A 112 20.29 -23.25 -8.51
N ASN A 113 19.75 -23.08 -9.71
CA ASN A 113 20.55 -22.89 -10.93
C ASN A 113 21.34 -21.57 -10.89
N TYR A 114 20.74 -20.47 -10.40
CA TYR A 114 21.42 -19.19 -10.28
C TYR A 114 22.55 -19.22 -9.24
N GLY A 115 22.29 -19.81 -8.07
CA GLY A 115 23.24 -19.93 -6.96
C GLY A 115 24.27 -21.05 -7.12
N GLY A 116 24.20 -21.86 -8.19
CA GLY A 116 25.09 -23.00 -8.40
C GLY A 116 24.91 -24.10 -7.35
N GLY A 117 23.67 -24.31 -6.89
CA GLY A 117 23.31 -25.26 -5.84
C GLY A 117 23.57 -24.77 -4.41
N VAL A 118 24.03 -23.52 -4.24
CA VAL A 118 24.37 -22.95 -2.92
C VAL A 118 23.50 -21.73 -2.64
N LEU A 119 22.94 -21.69 -1.43
CA LEU A 119 22.13 -20.59 -0.93
C LEU A 119 23.02 -19.64 -0.13
N THR A 120 23.32 -18.46 -0.68
CA THR A 120 24.22 -17.49 -0.02
C THR A 120 23.52 -16.16 0.25
N VAL A 121 23.97 -15.48 1.31
CA VAL A 121 23.47 -14.15 1.72
C VAL A 121 24.30 -13.03 1.08
N PHE A 122 25.57 -13.29 0.80
CA PHE A 122 26.50 -12.33 0.20
C PHE A 122 27.19 -12.91 -1.02
N GLY A 123 27.75 -12.01 -1.82
CA GLY A 123 28.49 -12.34 -3.03
C GLY A 123 27.69 -12.12 -4.31
N PRO A 124 28.33 -12.32 -5.47
CA PRO A 124 27.74 -11.97 -6.76
C PRO A 124 26.50 -12.79 -7.12
N ASN A 125 26.38 -14.01 -6.58
CA ASN A 125 25.25 -14.92 -6.83
C ASN A 125 24.39 -15.11 -5.56
N GLU A 126 24.39 -14.15 -4.63
CA GLU A 126 23.50 -14.24 -3.47
C GLU A 126 22.03 -14.25 -3.87
N THR A 127 21.22 -14.95 -3.08
CA THR A 127 19.79 -15.15 -3.36
C THR A 127 18.91 -14.77 -2.18
N ALA A 128 19.49 -14.37 -1.04
CA ALA A 128 18.73 -14.01 0.15
C ALA A 128 17.93 -12.71 -0.05
N SER A 129 18.44 -11.79 -0.87
CA SER A 129 17.78 -10.50 -1.19
C SER A 129 16.48 -10.62 -1.98
N ILE A 130 16.18 -11.82 -2.51
CA ILE A 130 14.86 -12.14 -3.10
C ILE A 130 13.76 -11.98 -2.05
N PHE A 131 14.07 -12.34 -0.79
CA PHE A 131 13.09 -12.50 0.28
C PHE A 131 13.09 -11.31 1.23
N ALA A 132 14.26 -10.95 1.77
CA ALA A 132 14.44 -9.89 2.77
C ALA A 132 15.34 -8.78 2.24
N THR A 133 15.38 -7.65 2.94
CA THR A 133 16.20 -6.51 2.54
C THR A 133 17.61 -6.59 3.12
N TYR A 134 18.59 -6.08 2.38
CA TYR A 134 19.97 -5.98 2.81
C TYR A 134 20.52 -4.61 2.39
N PRO A 135 21.42 -4.01 3.18
CA PRO A 135 21.99 -2.72 2.84
C PRO A 135 22.94 -2.85 1.66
N THR A 136 23.04 -1.78 0.89
CA THR A 136 23.97 -1.66 -0.23
C THR A 136 25.39 -1.47 0.29
N GLU A 137 26.36 -2.12 -0.35
CA GLU A 137 27.77 -2.02 0.03
C GLU A 137 28.22 -0.54 0.04
N GLY A 138 28.78 -0.10 1.18
CA GLY A 138 29.27 1.28 1.38
C GLY A 138 28.29 2.29 1.97
N VAL A 139 27.00 1.99 2.16
CA VAL A 139 25.96 2.97 2.56
C VAL A 139 25.65 2.97 4.06
N SER A 140 26.21 3.89 4.88
CA SER A 140 26.32 3.89 6.37
C SER A 140 25.11 3.36 7.17
N LEU A 141 25.36 2.69 8.31
CA LEU A 141 24.29 2.20 9.19
C LEU A 141 23.36 3.35 9.59
N GLN A 142 23.93 4.51 9.87
CA GLN A 142 23.20 5.75 10.16
C GLN A 142 22.32 6.16 8.97
N THR A 143 22.85 6.09 7.75
CA THR A 143 22.09 6.34 6.52
C THR A 143 20.93 5.36 6.37
N ASN A 144 21.14 4.06 6.61
CA ASN A 144 20.09 3.05 6.51
C ASN A 144 18.99 3.23 7.57
N ILE A 145 19.36 3.61 8.80
CA ILE A 145 18.37 3.94 9.84
C ILE A 145 17.55 5.17 9.40
N PHE A 146 18.22 6.23 8.95
CA PHE A 146 17.56 7.45 8.50
C PHE A 146 16.64 7.17 7.30
N ASP A 147 17.11 6.41 6.32
CA ASP A 147 16.35 5.96 5.15
C ASP A 147 15.04 5.26 5.55
N GLN A 148 15.12 4.26 6.43
CA GLN A 148 13.94 3.51 6.87
C GLN A 148 12.97 4.34 7.72
N VAL A 149 13.49 5.27 8.55
CA VAL A 149 12.66 6.23 9.30
C VAL A 149 11.92 7.15 8.34
N VAL A 150 12.63 7.80 7.40
CA VAL A 150 12.03 8.77 6.48
C VAL A 150 11.06 8.08 5.52
N GLY A 151 11.43 6.94 4.93
CA GLY A 151 10.55 6.19 4.04
C GLY A 151 9.24 5.77 4.71
N THR A 152 9.31 5.33 5.97
CA THR A 152 8.10 4.94 6.71
C THR A 152 7.31 6.15 7.21
N ALA A 153 7.97 7.25 7.59
CA ALA A 153 7.29 8.49 7.94
C ALA A 153 6.52 9.06 6.74
N THR A 154 7.13 9.06 5.56
CA THR A 154 6.48 9.45 4.29
C THR A 154 5.29 8.56 3.98
N LEU A 155 5.41 7.23 4.17
CA LEU A 155 4.27 6.32 4.02
C LEU A 155 3.09 6.77 4.90
N LEU A 156 3.31 7.02 6.19
CA LEU A 156 2.23 7.41 7.09
C LEU A 156 1.66 8.81 6.75
N LEU A 157 2.52 9.76 6.42
CA LEU A 157 2.10 11.10 5.96
C LEU A 157 1.19 11.05 4.73
N CYS A 158 1.42 10.11 3.81
CA CYS A 158 0.61 9.98 2.61
C CYS A 158 -0.68 9.18 2.81
N ILE A 159 -0.72 8.18 3.71
CA ILE A 159 -1.90 7.32 3.85
C ILE A 159 -2.90 7.79 4.90
N LEU A 160 -2.47 8.46 5.97
CA LEU A 160 -3.37 8.97 7.02
C LEU A 160 -4.44 9.95 6.49
N PRO A 161 -4.10 10.93 5.61
CA PRO A 161 -5.10 11.83 5.04
C PRO A 161 -6.20 11.14 4.25
N LEU A 162 -5.93 9.94 3.69
CA LEU A 162 -6.85 9.26 2.79
C LEU A 162 -8.14 8.84 3.49
N ASN A 163 -8.13 8.71 4.82
CA ASN A 163 -9.29 8.35 5.61
C ASN A 163 -9.72 9.44 6.61
N ASP A 164 -9.08 10.61 6.60
CA ASP A 164 -9.45 11.72 7.48
C ASP A 164 -10.62 12.52 6.87
N LYS A 165 -11.78 12.41 7.51
CA LYS A 165 -13.01 13.09 7.11
C LYS A 165 -12.92 14.62 7.16
N ARG A 166 -12.06 15.19 8.00
CA ARG A 166 -11.84 16.65 8.08
C ARG A 166 -10.96 17.18 6.96
N ASN A 167 -10.28 16.30 6.24
CA ASN A 167 -9.51 16.65 5.05
C ASN A 167 -10.35 16.39 3.79
N ARG A 168 -9.73 15.83 2.75
CA ARG A 168 -10.40 15.29 1.56
C ARG A 168 -10.10 13.79 1.49
N PRO A 169 -10.91 12.95 2.15
CA PRO A 169 -10.69 11.51 2.14
C PRO A 169 -10.83 10.98 0.71
N ALA A 170 -10.06 9.94 0.39
CA ALA A 170 -10.20 9.25 -0.88
C ALA A 170 -11.49 8.41 -0.88
N PRO A 171 -12.14 8.19 -2.05
CA PRO A 171 -13.22 7.22 -2.15
C PRO A 171 -12.74 5.84 -1.65
N GLU A 172 -13.55 5.15 -0.85
CA GLU A 172 -13.14 3.89 -0.21
C GLU A 172 -12.64 2.84 -1.22
N ALA A 173 -13.29 2.77 -2.39
CA ALA A 173 -12.90 1.88 -3.48
C ALA A 173 -11.52 2.20 -4.08
N LEU A 174 -11.04 3.44 -3.95
CA LEU A 174 -9.74 3.89 -4.46
C LEU A 174 -8.64 3.87 -3.39
N LEU A 175 -8.94 3.53 -2.13
CA LEU A 175 -7.92 3.41 -1.08
C LEU A 175 -6.81 2.40 -1.46
N PRO A 176 -7.11 1.16 -1.90
CA PRO A 176 -6.07 0.21 -2.29
C PRO A 176 -5.11 0.68 -3.40
N PRO A 177 -5.58 1.18 -4.57
CA PRO A 177 -4.67 1.62 -5.63
C PRO A 177 -3.88 2.89 -5.25
N ILE A 178 -4.44 3.80 -4.47
CA ILE A 178 -3.72 5.01 -4.02
C ILE A 178 -2.59 4.60 -3.06
N VAL A 179 -2.87 3.77 -2.05
CA VAL A 179 -1.85 3.29 -1.11
C VAL A 179 -0.76 2.49 -1.84
N ALA A 180 -1.12 1.64 -2.79
CA ALA A 180 -0.15 0.92 -3.60
C ALA A 180 0.74 1.86 -4.43
N THR A 181 0.19 2.94 -4.99
CA THR A 181 0.95 3.96 -5.72
C THR A 181 1.92 4.72 -4.80
N VAL A 182 1.50 5.02 -3.57
CA VAL A 182 2.39 5.61 -2.55
C VAL A 182 3.56 4.67 -2.24
N VAL A 183 3.26 3.39 -1.98
CA VAL A 183 4.29 2.38 -1.72
C VAL A 183 5.23 2.23 -2.92
N LEU A 184 4.70 2.24 -4.15
CA LEU A 184 5.50 2.21 -5.37
C LEU A 184 6.43 3.43 -5.49
N GLY A 185 5.91 4.63 -5.25
CA GLY A 185 6.67 5.87 -5.30
C GLY A 185 7.83 5.87 -4.31
N ILE A 186 7.58 5.44 -3.07
CA ILE A 186 8.62 5.25 -2.05
C ILE A 186 9.63 4.18 -2.52
N ALA A 187 9.15 3.04 -3.02
CA ALA A 187 10.00 1.95 -3.46
C ALA A 187 10.97 2.38 -4.57
N MET A 188 10.48 3.17 -5.53
CA MET A 188 11.27 3.65 -6.68
C MET A 188 12.23 4.79 -6.33
N SER A 189 11.95 5.58 -5.30
CA SER A 189 12.74 6.78 -4.96
C SER A 189 13.67 6.61 -3.76
N MET A 190 13.38 5.65 -2.87
CA MET A 190 14.04 5.56 -1.55
C MET A 190 14.56 4.15 -1.20
N SER A 191 14.60 3.21 -2.14
CA SER A 191 15.02 1.82 -1.82
C SER A 191 16.46 1.48 -2.20
N SER A 192 17.22 2.40 -2.81
CA SER A 192 18.58 2.10 -3.27
C SER A 192 19.58 1.88 -2.13
N ASN A 193 19.32 2.44 -0.95
CA ASN A 193 20.23 2.36 0.19
C ASN A 193 20.21 0.98 0.86
N CYS A 194 19.01 0.47 1.15
CA CYS A 194 18.85 -0.81 1.82
C CYS A 194 17.56 -1.56 1.47
N GLY A 195 17.08 -1.43 0.23
CA GLY A 195 15.97 -2.23 -0.29
C GLY A 195 14.56 -1.79 0.15
N GLY A 196 14.43 -0.67 0.87
CA GLY A 196 13.13 -0.05 1.16
C GLY A 196 12.18 -0.95 1.95
N ALA A 197 12.62 -1.53 3.06
CA ALA A 197 11.80 -2.46 3.83
C ALA A 197 10.48 -1.84 4.29
N ILE A 198 10.52 -0.68 4.98
CA ILE A 198 9.40 0.16 5.48
C ILE A 198 8.29 -0.57 6.27
N ASN A 199 8.45 -1.87 6.46
CA ASN A 199 7.48 -2.79 7.01
C ASN A 199 8.23 -3.93 7.72
N PRO A 200 8.17 -3.99 9.06
CA PRO A 200 8.85 -5.03 9.82
C PRO A 200 8.45 -6.46 9.46
N ALA A 201 7.18 -6.71 9.11
CA ALA A 201 6.72 -8.05 8.74
C ALA A 201 7.24 -8.50 7.36
N ARG A 202 7.33 -7.55 6.42
CA ARG A 202 7.88 -7.75 5.06
C ARG A 202 9.36 -8.12 5.06
N ASP A 203 10.06 -7.86 6.15
CA ASP A 203 11.48 -8.19 6.30
C ASP A 203 11.69 -9.38 7.25
N LEU A 204 11.14 -9.34 8.46
CA LEU A 204 11.39 -10.36 9.48
C LEU A 204 10.84 -11.73 9.08
N GLY A 205 9.61 -11.79 8.52
CA GLY A 205 9.01 -13.07 8.10
C GLY A 205 9.86 -13.81 7.07
N PRO A 206 10.22 -13.17 5.94
CA PRO A 206 11.08 -13.75 4.93
C PRO A 206 12.52 -14.06 5.43
N ARG A 207 13.05 -13.27 6.37
CA ARG A 207 14.36 -13.53 7.00
C ARG A 207 14.33 -14.78 7.88
N LEU A 208 13.27 -14.98 8.65
CA LEU A 208 13.05 -16.21 9.41
C LEU A 208 12.89 -17.42 8.48
N PHE A 209 12.22 -17.25 7.34
CA PHE A 209 12.12 -18.31 6.33
C PHE A 209 13.50 -18.70 5.78
N THR A 210 14.27 -17.74 5.28
CA THR A 210 15.61 -17.99 4.72
C THR A 210 16.57 -18.61 5.73
N LEU A 211 16.47 -18.24 7.02
CA LEU A 211 17.18 -18.92 8.12
C LEU A 211 16.88 -20.43 8.11
N THR A 212 15.60 -20.79 8.14
CA THR A 212 15.16 -22.20 8.22
C THR A 212 15.34 -22.99 6.91
N ALA A 213 15.36 -22.29 5.77
CA ALA A 213 15.43 -22.90 4.44
C ALA A 213 16.86 -23.21 3.97
N GLY A 214 17.89 -22.74 4.68
CA GLY A 214 19.28 -23.15 4.44
C GLY A 214 20.28 -22.05 4.11
N TRP A 215 19.89 -20.76 4.12
CA TRP A 215 20.85 -19.65 3.97
C TRP A 215 21.73 -19.44 5.22
N GLY A 216 21.35 -20.03 6.36
CA GLY A 216 22.10 -19.98 7.61
C GLY A 216 21.90 -18.69 8.40
N VAL A 217 22.62 -18.56 9.51
CA VAL A 217 22.50 -17.42 10.46
C VAL A 217 22.97 -16.09 9.89
N GLU A 218 23.72 -16.13 8.78
CA GLU A 218 24.24 -14.95 8.09
C GLU A 218 23.12 -14.01 7.64
N VAL A 219 21.89 -14.50 7.47
CA VAL A 219 20.71 -13.69 7.11
C VAL A 219 20.43 -12.58 8.12
N PHE A 220 20.93 -12.66 9.37
CA PHE A 220 20.78 -11.59 10.37
C PHE A 220 21.95 -10.61 10.40
N THR A 221 23.02 -10.90 9.66
CA THR A 221 24.24 -10.10 9.66
C THR A 221 24.36 -9.33 8.36
N PHE A 222 25.27 -8.37 8.32
CA PHE A 222 25.71 -7.72 7.10
C PHE A 222 27.21 -7.44 7.15
N LYS A 223 27.90 -7.62 6.03
CA LYS A 223 29.33 -7.31 5.89
C LYS A 223 29.52 -5.97 5.18
N TRP A 224 29.97 -4.97 5.92
CA TRP A 224 30.03 -3.59 5.48
C TRP A 224 31.01 -3.27 4.33
N SER A 225 32.14 -3.96 4.30
CA SER A 225 33.23 -3.66 3.37
C SER A 225 34.14 -4.87 3.18
N LYS A 226 34.68 -5.01 1.98
CA LYS A 226 35.78 -5.94 1.68
C LYS A 226 37.13 -5.52 2.30
N SER A 227 37.32 -4.23 2.60
CA SER A 227 38.58 -3.67 3.12
C SER A 227 38.65 -3.64 4.65
N CYS A 228 37.55 -3.87 5.36
CA CYS A 228 37.57 -3.90 6.82
C CYS A 228 38.14 -5.26 7.29
N GLN A 229 39.39 -5.23 7.76
CA GLN A 229 40.11 -6.40 8.28
C GLN A 229 39.56 -6.86 9.65
N THR A 230 38.71 -6.05 10.26
CA THR A 230 37.96 -6.36 11.48
C THR A 230 36.56 -6.85 11.08
N LYS A 231 36.15 -8.03 11.53
CA LYS A 231 34.81 -8.61 11.35
C LYS A 231 33.71 -7.66 11.88
N CYS A 232 33.32 -6.67 11.09
CA CYS A 232 32.15 -5.83 11.38
C CYS A 232 30.96 -6.51 10.71
N PHE A 233 30.49 -7.61 11.31
CA PHE A 233 29.15 -8.10 11.05
C PHE A 233 28.22 -7.18 11.83
N ASP A 234 27.68 -6.16 11.18
CA ASP A 234 26.61 -5.38 11.79
C ASP A 234 25.32 -6.17 11.64
N TYR A 235 24.60 -6.36 12.74
CA TYR A 235 23.34 -7.07 12.79
C TYR A 235 22.24 -6.25 12.10
N PHE A 236 22.27 -6.12 10.78
CA PHE A 236 21.36 -5.23 10.05
C PHE A 236 19.87 -5.53 10.29
N PHE A 237 19.50 -6.77 10.61
CA PHE A 237 18.09 -7.20 10.75
C PHE A 237 17.25 -6.36 11.72
N TRP A 238 17.87 -5.72 12.72
CA TRP A 238 17.11 -4.89 13.67
C TRP A 238 16.67 -3.55 13.06
N VAL A 239 17.38 -3.06 12.03
CA VAL A 239 17.06 -1.80 11.36
C VAL A 239 15.67 -1.84 10.72
N PRO A 240 15.34 -2.77 9.79
CA PRO A 240 14.00 -2.88 9.22
C PRO A 240 12.94 -3.33 10.24
N LEU A 241 13.33 -3.78 11.43
CA LEU A 241 12.40 -4.11 12.52
C LEU A 241 12.01 -2.88 13.35
N VAL A 242 12.97 -2.00 13.66
CA VAL A 242 12.80 -0.89 14.61
C VAL A 242 12.64 0.46 13.91
N ALA A 243 13.46 0.77 12.90
CA ALA A 243 13.45 2.07 12.25
C ALA A 243 12.08 2.40 11.59
N PRO A 244 11.38 1.44 10.94
CA PRO A 244 10.03 1.71 10.45
C PRO A 244 9.02 2.04 11.55
N LEU A 245 9.14 1.45 12.74
CA LEU A 245 8.24 1.76 13.86
C LEU A 245 8.41 3.21 14.31
N VAL A 246 9.67 3.67 14.42
CA VAL A 246 10.00 5.07 14.72
C VAL A 246 9.46 5.99 13.63
N GLY A 247 9.70 5.65 12.36
CA GLY A 247 9.19 6.41 11.22
C GLY A 247 7.67 6.53 11.22
N ALA A 248 6.94 5.46 11.52
CA ALA A 248 5.48 5.50 11.55
C ALA A 248 4.94 6.43 12.66
N VAL A 249 5.54 6.42 13.85
CA VAL A 249 5.16 7.35 14.92
C VAL A 249 5.46 8.80 14.52
N LEU A 250 6.64 9.07 13.95
CA LEU A 250 7.01 10.41 13.49
C LEU A 250 6.12 10.92 12.34
N GLY A 251 5.82 10.08 11.35
CA GLY A 251 4.91 10.45 10.26
C GLY A 251 3.50 10.74 10.76
N SER A 252 3.01 9.96 11.73
CA SER A 252 1.70 10.21 12.36
C SER A 252 1.69 11.52 13.15
N PHE A 253 2.74 11.76 13.94
CA PHE A 253 2.92 13.01 14.66
C PHE A 253 2.95 14.22 13.70
N PHE A 254 3.71 14.14 12.61
CA PHE A 254 3.76 15.22 11.63
C PHE A 254 2.41 15.46 10.97
N TYR A 255 1.65 14.41 10.63
CA TYR A 255 0.31 14.58 10.10
C TYR A 255 -0.61 15.28 11.10
N GLN A 256 -0.62 14.86 12.37
CA GLN A 256 -1.46 15.48 13.39
C GLN A 256 -1.13 16.97 13.58
N VAL A 257 0.14 17.28 13.84
CA VAL A 257 0.58 18.61 14.23
C VAL A 257 0.50 19.60 13.08
N PHE A 258 1.01 19.22 11.91
CA PHE A 258 1.17 20.17 10.80
C PHE A 258 -0.03 20.21 9.87
N ILE A 259 -0.86 19.16 9.83
CA ILE A 259 -2.02 19.09 8.94
C ILE A 259 -3.32 19.04 9.74
N GLN A 260 -3.55 17.97 10.51
CA GLN A 260 -4.86 17.70 11.10
C GLN A 260 -5.36 18.78 12.06
N TRP A 261 -4.46 19.37 12.87
CA TRP A 261 -4.81 20.48 13.77
C TRP A 261 -5.20 21.78 13.06
N HIS A 262 -4.85 21.93 11.78
CA HIS A 262 -5.18 23.10 10.96
C HIS A 262 -6.43 22.89 10.09
N LEU A 263 -7.02 21.69 10.09
CA LEU A 263 -8.23 21.39 9.33
C LEU A 263 -9.45 21.99 10.03
N PRO A 264 -10.48 22.45 9.28
CA PRO A 264 -11.73 22.89 9.87
C PRO A 264 -12.42 21.75 10.65
N GLU A 265 -13.28 22.11 11.59
CA GLU A 265 -14.21 21.16 12.20
C GLU A 265 -15.28 20.74 11.18
N LEU A 266 -15.82 19.54 11.33
CA LEU A 266 -16.94 19.11 10.50
C LEU A 266 -18.18 19.88 10.94
N GLU A 267 -18.86 20.55 10.02
CA GLU A 267 -20.18 21.10 10.31
C GLU A 267 -21.12 19.96 10.70
N PRO A 268 -21.93 20.12 11.77
CA PRO A 268 -22.91 19.11 12.13
C PRO A 268 -23.90 18.94 10.96
N GLU A 269 -24.13 17.70 10.54
CA GLU A 269 -25.15 17.40 9.51
C GLU A 269 -26.48 17.97 9.97
N ASN A 270 -26.92 19.05 9.31
CA ASN A 270 -28.23 19.62 9.52
C ASN A 270 -29.23 18.64 8.86
N ASN A 271 -29.83 17.75 9.65
CA ASN A 271 -30.89 16.86 9.21
C ASN A 271 -32.07 17.70 8.69
N GLY A 272 -32.02 18.05 7.41
CA GLY A 272 -33.06 18.77 6.71
C GLY A 272 -34.32 17.93 6.69
N GLN A 273 -35.21 18.16 7.67
CA GLN A 273 -36.63 17.97 7.47
C GLN A 273 -37.03 18.86 6.30
N THR A 274 -37.20 18.27 5.13
CA THR A 274 -37.97 18.87 4.05
C THR A 274 -39.41 18.96 4.53
N GLN A 275 -39.76 20.04 5.23
CA GLN A 275 -41.15 20.47 5.31
C GLN A 275 -41.52 20.95 3.91
N LEU A 276 -42.22 20.09 3.17
CA LEU A 276 -43.06 20.52 2.06
C LEU A 276 -44.09 21.46 2.66
N THR A 277 -43.88 22.77 2.57
CA THR A 277 -44.96 23.74 2.75
C THR A 277 -45.92 23.54 1.59
N GLU A 278 -47.06 22.91 1.87
CA GLU A 278 -48.26 22.98 1.04
C GLU A 278 -48.61 24.47 0.83
N SER A 279 -48.47 24.95 -0.40
CA SER A 279 -49.05 26.22 -0.81
C SER A 279 -50.50 25.96 -1.24
N THR A 280 -51.43 26.04 -0.29
CA THR A 280 -52.84 26.30 -0.59
C THR A 280 -53.13 27.74 -0.23
N ASP A 281 -53.20 28.61 -1.24
CA ASP A 281 -54.01 29.82 -1.18
C ASP A 281 -54.64 29.98 -2.58
N GLU A 282 -55.92 29.61 -2.65
CA GLU A 282 -56.82 29.99 -3.74
C GLU A 282 -57.23 31.46 -3.52
N GLU A 283 -57.14 32.30 -4.56
CA GLU A 283 -58.00 33.49 -4.69
C GLU A 283 -58.50 33.64 -6.14
N PRO A 284 -59.70 34.22 -6.35
CA PRO A 284 -60.51 33.96 -7.53
C PRO A 284 -60.29 34.96 -8.68
N LEU A 285 -60.68 34.48 -9.86
CA LEU A 285 -60.69 35.14 -11.16
C LEU A 285 -61.41 36.51 -11.15
N GLU A 286 -60.73 37.55 -11.64
CA GLU A 286 -61.38 38.75 -12.19
C GLU A 286 -61.10 38.87 -13.69
N GLU A 287 -62.19 38.91 -14.44
CA GLU A 287 -62.31 38.95 -15.89
C GLU A 287 -62.19 40.41 -16.38
N LYS A 288 -61.27 40.69 -17.33
CA LYS A 288 -61.35 41.90 -18.16
C LYS A 288 -61.15 41.58 -19.64
N GLU A 289 -62.16 41.96 -20.38
CA GLU A 289 -62.39 41.73 -21.80
C GLU A 289 -61.44 42.50 -22.73
N ALA A 290 -61.21 41.88 -23.89
CA ALA A 290 -61.17 42.42 -25.24
C ALA A 290 -60.15 43.52 -25.60
N GLN A 291 -59.22 43.20 -26.51
CA GLN A 291 -59.28 43.57 -27.94
C GLN A 291 -57.99 43.15 -28.69
N GLY A 292 -58.14 42.59 -29.90
CA GLY A 292 -57.07 42.57 -30.91
C GLY A 292 -56.62 41.21 -31.46
N SER A 293 -57.47 40.54 -32.23
CA SER A 293 -57.10 39.55 -33.26
C SER A 293 -56.84 40.30 -34.60
N PRO A 294 -56.43 39.69 -35.74
CA PRO A 294 -56.10 38.28 -35.99
C PRO A 294 -54.83 38.07 -36.85
N SER A 295 -54.34 36.84 -36.93
CA SER A 295 -54.45 36.00 -38.14
C SER A 295 -53.37 34.90 -38.19
N GLY A 296 -53.77 33.73 -38.73
CA GLY A 296 -52.81 32.93 -39.51
C GLY A 296 -52.47 31.52 -39.06
N ILE A 297 -53.46 30.72 -38.65
CA ILE A 297 -53.78 29.40 -39.27
C ILE A 297 -52.59 28.52 -39.75
N CYS A 298 -52.46 27.38 -39.04
CA CYS A 298 -52.31 26.00 -39.54
C CYS A 298 -51.10 25.55 -40.40
N LYS A 299 -50.56 24.42 -39.92
CA LYS A 299 -50.55 23.05 -40.52
C LYS A 299 -49.20 22.51 -41.01
N LYS A 300 -48.86 21.40 -40.33
CA LYS A 300 -48.38 20.10 -40.83
C LYS A 300 -46.98 20.02 -41.48
N ALA A 301 -46.16 19.20 -40.84
CA ALA A 301 -45.03 18.45 -41.42
C ALA A 301 -45.49 17.53 -42.58
N PRO A 302 -44.58 17.03 -43.45
CA PRO A 302 -43.77 15.84 -43.10
C PRO A 302 -42.34 15.79 -43.70
N GLU A 303 -41.54 14.85 -43.15
CA GLU A 303 -40.52 13.92 -43.73
C GLU A 303 -40.01 14.19 -45.17
N GLY A 304 -38.74 14.05 -45.58
CA GLY A 304 -37.54 13.37 -45.09
C GLY A 304 -36.44 13.39 -46.20
N LEU A 305 -35.29 12.72 -45.96
CA LEU A 305 -34.11 12.48 -46.84
C LEU A 305 -33.25 13.74 -47.19
N SER A 306 -31.92 13.72 -47.30
CA SER A 306 -30.95 12.68 -47.70
C SER A 306 -29.53 12.94 -47.15
N ASP A 307 -28.72 11.88 -47.17
CA ASP A 307 -27.28 11.81 -46.89
C ASP A 307 -26.40 12.85 -47.61
N HIS A 308 -25.27 13.25 -47.00
CA HIS A 308 -23.91 13.18 -47.58
C HIS A 308 -22.83 13.71 -46.62
N GLU A 309 -21.81 12.87 -46.43
CA GLU A 309 -20.37 13.19 -46.22
C GLU A 309 -19.93 14.18 -45.12
N LYS A 310 -19.07 13.70 -44.19
CA LYS A 310 -17.60 13.76 -44.37
C LYS A 310 -16.87 13.10 -43.20
N GLN A 311 -15.90 12.27 -43.58
CA GLN A 311 -14.78 11.81 -42.77
C GLN A 311 -14.03 12.99 -42.13
N ASN A 312 -13.57 12.81 -40.90
CA ASN A 312 -12.13 12.86 -40.65
C ASN A 312 -11.73 12.15 -39.35
N SER A 313 -10.81 11.21 -39.52
CA SER A 313 -9.95 10.60 -38.51
C SER A 313 -9.13 11.64 -37.75
N LEU A 314 -8.74 11.34 -36.49
CA LEU A 314 -7.36 11.44 -36.00
C LEU A 314 -7.30 10.86 -34.57
N VAL A 315 -6.45 9.84 -34.44
CA VAL A 315 -5.55 9.44 -33.33
C VAL A 315 -6.12 9.40 -31.91
#